data_AF-A0A822IX10-F1
#
_entry.id   AF-A0A822IX10-F1
#
_cell.length_a   1.000
_cell.length_b   1.000
_cell.length_c   1.000
_cell.angle_alpha   90.00
_cell.angle_beta   90.00
_cell.angle_gamma   90.00
#
_symmetry.space_group_name_H-M   'P 1'
#
loop_
_entity.id
_entity.type
_entity.pdbx_description
1 polymer ?
#
loop_
_entity_poly.entity_id
_entity_poly.type
_entity_poly.pdbx_seq_one_letter_code
_entity_poly.pdbx_strand_id
1 'polypeptide(L)' 'MGEVVKLQKSGKDLVITIPIAICENLDLKDGNEFEIEPFTCSGENGLRIKLKK' A
#
# COMPACT_ATOMS: atom_id res chain seq x y z
N MET A 1 11.37 10.34 -2.41
CA MET A 1 10.85 10.51 -1.03
C MET A 1 9.45 9.93 -1.03
N GLY A 2 9.13 9.03 -0.09
CA GLY A 2 7.78 8.44 0.00
C GLY A 2 6.78 9.43 0.60
N GLU A 3 5.49 9.21 0.35
CA GLU A 3 4.44 9.95 1.04
C GLU A 3 4.16 9.34 2.42
N VAL A 4 4.05 10.20 3.44
CA VAL A 4 3.70 9.77 4.79
C VAL A 4 2.18 9.69 4.91
N VAL A 5 1.67 8.49 5.13
CA VAL A 5 0.24 8.23 5.34
C VAL A 5 0.00 7.70 6.75
N LYS A 6 -1.20 7.94 7.28
CA LYS A 6 -1.59 7.51 8.62
C LYS A 6 -2.42 6.23 8.55
N LEU A 7 -2.02 5.22 9.32
CA LEU A 7 -2.84 4.04 9.58
C LEU A 7 -4.10 4.42 10.35
N GLN A 8 -5.26 3.95 9.88
CA GLN A 8 -6.55 4.18 10.51
C GLN A 8 -7.18 2.84 10.90
N LYS A 9 -7.94 2.84 12.00
CA LYS A 9 -8.71 1.66 12.42
C LYS A 9 -10.12 1.76 11.85
N SER A 10 -10.58 0.69 11.20
CA SER A 10 -11.96 0.57 10.72
C SER A 10 -12.52 -0.78 11.21
N GLY A 11 -13.37 -0.74 12.23
CA GLY A 11 -13.89 -1.96 12.86
C GLY A 11 -12.78 -2.84 13.44
N LYS A 12 -12.63 -4.05 12.90
CA LYS A 12 -11.58 -5.01 13.26
C LYS A 12 -10.32 -4.88 12.40
N ASP A 13 -10.35 -4.03 11.38
CA ASP A 13 -9.32 -3.94 10.35
C ASP A 13 -8.49 -2.65 10.50
N LEU A 14 -7.31 -2.67 9.91
CA LEU A 14 -6.47 -1.49 9.70
C LEU A 14 -6.53 -1.09 8.23
N VAL A 15 -6.76 0.19 7.99
CA VAL A 15 -6.85 0.80 6.66
C VAL A 15 -5.65 1.71 6.45
N ILE A 16 -4.93 1.49 5.36
CA ILE A 16 -3.92 2.41 4.81
C ILE A 16 -4.55 3.08 3.60
N THR A 17 -4.62 4.40 3.60
CA THR A 17 -5.04 5.16 2.42
C THR A 17 -3.87 5.24 1.44
N ILE A 18 -4.07 4.77 0.21
CA ILE A 18 -3.13 4.96 -0.89
C ILE A 18 -3.48 6.30 -1.57
N PRO A 19 -2.55 7.27 -1.62
CA PRO A 19 -2.76 8.55 -2.31
C PRO A 19 -3.11 8.35 -3.79
N ILE A 20 -4.02 9.17 -4.31
CA ILE A 20 -4.54 9.01 -5.68
C ILE A 20 -3.45 9.08 -6.75
N ALA A 21 -2.43 9.92 -6.54
CA ALA A 21 -1.29 10.03 -7.44
C ALA A 21 -0.50 8.71 -7.55
N ILE A 22 -0.43 7.90 -6.47
CA ILE A 22 0.21 6.58 -6.52
C ILE A 22 -0.68 5.60 -7.30
N CYS A 23 -1.99 5.66 -7.10
CA CYS A 23 -2.94 4.84 -7.86
C CYS A 23 -2.85 5.13 -9.36
N GLU A 24 -2.83 6.40 -9.77
CA GLU A 24 -2.70 6.80 -11.18
C GLU A 24 -1.39 6.32 -11.80
N ASN A 25 -0.27 6.49 -11.10
CA ASN A 25 1.04 6.07 -11.58
C ASN A 25 1.17 4.54 -11.78
N LEU A 26 0.42 3.76 -10.99
CA LEU A 26 0.47 2.30 -11.02
C LEU A 26 -0.75 1.66 -11.73
N ASP A 27 -1.62 2.49 -12.33
CA ASP A 27 -2.92 2.09 -12.94
C ASP A 27 -3.80 1.25 -11.99
N LEU A 28 -3.82 1.61 -10.70
CA LEU A 28 -4.63 0.94 -9.69
C LEU A 28 -6.08 1.41 -9.78
N LYS A 29 -7.01 0.45 -9.81
CA LYS A 29 -8.45 0.68 -9.91
C LYS A 29 -9.18 -0.04 -8.79
N ASP A 30 -10.38 0.45 -8.47
CA ASP A 30 -11.27 -0.22 -7.53
C ASP A 30 -11.52 -1.67 -7.97
N GLY A 31 -11.45 -2.59 -7.00
CA GLY A 31 -11.57 -4.03 -7.24
C GLY A 31 -10.27 -4.73 -7.63
N ASN A 32 -9.14 -4.02 -7.76
CA ASN A 32 -7.85 -4.68 -7.88
C ASN A 32 -7.47 -5.42 -6.59
N GLU A 33 -6.99 -6.65 -6.75
CA GLU A 33 -6.41 -7.42 -5.64
C GLU A 33 -4.89 -7.20 -5.57
N PHE A 34 -4.39 -7.17 -4.34
CA PHE A 34 -2.98 -6.99 -4.07
C PHE A 34 -2.48 -8.02 -3.08
N GLU A 35 -1.24 -8.45 -3.29
CA GLU A 35 -0.47 -9.20 -2.32
C GLU A 35 0.43 -8.23 -1.55
N ILE A 36 0.43 -8.36 -0.22
CA ILE A 36 1.28 -7.57 0.67
C ILE A 36 2.31 -8.50 1.30
N GLU A 37 3.58 -8.23 1.06
CA GLU A 37 4.70 -9.02 1.58
C GLU A 37 5.62 -8.15 2.44
N PRO A 38 6.20 -8.71 3.52
CA PRO A 38 7.31 -8.05 4.22
C PRO A 38 8.48 -7.83 3.27
N PHE A 39 9.08 -6.64 3.31
CA PHE A 39 10.24 -6.31 2.50
C PHE A 39 11.24 -5.50 3.31
N THR A 40 12.52 -5.83 3.21
CA THR A 40 13.58 -5.07 3.86
C THR A 40 14.40 -4.36 2.80
N CYS A 41 14.51 -3.04 2.90
CA CYS A 41 15.34 -2.24 2.00
C CYS A 41 16.32 -1.42 2.82
N SER A 42 17.63 -1.57 2.57
CA SER A 42 18.68 -0.74 3.19
C SER A 42 18.65 -0.70 4.74
N GLY A 43 18.23 -1.80 5.38
CA GLY A 43 18.12 -1.90 6.85
C GLY A 43 16.79 -1.42 7.44
N GLU A 44 15.86 -0.93 6.61
CA GLU A 44 14.51 -0.54 7.03
C GLU A 44 13.51 -1.67 6.72
N ASN A 45 12.60 -1.93 7.67
CA ASN A 45 11.49 -2.83 7.47
C ASN A 45 10.34 -2.08 6.79
N GLY A 46 9.83 -2.64 5.71
CA GLY A 46 8.73 -2.09 4.94
C GLY A 46 7.78 -3.18 4.46
N LEU A 47 6.80 -2.73 3.69
CA LEU A 47 5.85 -3.59 3.00
C LEU A 47 6.00 -3.36 1.50
N ARG A 48 6.01 -4.45 0.75
CA ARG A 48 5.91 -4.41 -0.71
C ARG A 48 4.51 -4.83 -1.10
N ILE A 49 3.89 -4.04 -1.97
CA ILE A 49 2.57 -4.35 -2.53
C ILE A 49 2.79 -4.79 -3.97
N LYS A 50 2.20 -5.93 -4.35
CA LYS A 50 2.27 -6.47 -5.71
C LYS A 50 0.85 -6.70 -6.23
N LEU A 51 0.58 -6.18 -7.43
CA LEU A 51 -0.72 -6.31 -8.08
C LEU A 51 -0.93 -7.76 -8.51
N LYS A 52 -2.05 -8.35 -8.10
CA LYS A 52 -2.44 -9.69 -8.49
C LYS A 52 -3.33 -9.55 -9.74
N LYS A 53 -2.77 -9.91 -10.89
CA LYS A 53 -3.49 -9.93 -12.17
C LYS A 53 -4.51 -11.05 -12.21
#